data_AF-A0A7K5YQM6-F1
#
_entry.id   AF-A0A7K5YQM6-F1
#
_cell.length_a   1.000
_cell.length_b   1.000
_cell.length_c   1.000
_cell.angle_alpha   90.00
_cell.angle_beta   90.00
_cell.angle_gamma   90.00
#
_symmetry.space_group_name_H-M   'P 1'
#
loop_
_entity.id
_entity.type
_entity.pdbx_description
1 polymer ?
#
loop_
_entity_poly.entity_id
_entity_poly.type
_entity_poly.pdbx_seq_one_letter_code
_entity_poly.pdbx_strand_id
1 'polypeptide(L)'
;ALPEKKMVFKGLVTNKEDANKLMLTPMVRYPLLGGSALITFEKAEVAQRIIEMKEHLVELSCGEELEEFERCRMRVQAAPVDILLPSALEISLARSSRSILVSDLPSLGIPEEALLDKLELFFSKTKNGGGEVESREFLDDSGQVVLTFAQDGVAEPLIARGHIQVLIGKGKYELKISPCMSGDITNLQLQPSRCPRTVLLSGIPDVLGEETMRDTLEIHFQKSSQGGGEVDTLAYVPAGRQGVAVFTEDAG
;
A
#
# COMPACT_ATOMS: atom_id res chain seq x y z
N ALA A 1 -25.76 3.31 -23.62
CA ALA A 1 -26.26 4.36 -22.71
C ALA A 1 -25.38 4.35 -21.46
N LEU A 2 -25.09 5.52 -20.91
CA LEU A 2 -24.24 5.77 -19.73
C LEU A 2 -24.73 5.02 -18.47
N PRO A 3 -23.88 4.77 -17.45
CA PRO A 3 -24.30 4.15 -16.21
C PRO A 3 -25.23 5.08 -15.43
N GLU A 4 -26.51 4.74 -15.33
CA GLU A 4 -27.49 5.44 -14.50
C GLU A 4 -27.27 5.10 -13.02
N LYS A 5 -26.32 5.77 -12.38
CA LYS A 5 -26.25 5.78 -10.90
C LYS A 5 -27.52 6.46 -10.36
N LYS A 6 -28.43 5.68 -9.77
CA LYS A 6 -29.56 6.22 -9.00
C LYS A 6 -29.04 6.82 -7.69
N MET A 7 -28.93 8.15 -7.66
CA MET A 7 -28.68 8.90 -6.43
C MET A 7 -29.98 9.57 -5.95
N VAL A 8 -30.22 9.55 -4.64
CA VAL A 8 -31.37 10.22 -4.01
C VAL A 8 -30.85 11.35 -3.12
N PHE A 9 -31.35 12.56 -3.36
CA PHE A 9 -31.03 13.76 -2.61
C PHE A 9 -31.66 13.73 -1.21
N LYS A 10 -30.85 13.80 -0.15
CA LYS A 10 -31.29 13.82 1.26
C LYS A 10 -30.98 15.14 1.99
N GLY A 11 -31.04 16.26 1.28
CA GLY A 11 -30.98 17.61 1.88
C GLY A 11 -29.58 18.13 2.21
N LEU A 12 -29.52 19.40 2.60
CA LEU A 12 -28.31 20.18 2.87
C LEU A 12 -27.87 19.98 4.32
N VAL A 13 -26.73 19.34 4.55
CA VAL A 13 -26.07 19.31 5.87
C VAL A 13 -24.88 20.25 5.82
N THR A 14 -24.99 21.37 6.55
CA THR A 14 -23.88 22.29 6.80
C THR A 14 -22.92 21.68 7.81
N ASN A 15 -21.65 21.60 7.43
CA ASN A 15 -20.45 21.31 8.22
C ASN A 15 -20.46 20.03 9.06
N LYS A 16 -19.86 18.96 8.53
CA LYS A 16 -18.93 18.05 9.25
C LYS A 16 -17.95 17.44 8.25
N GLU A 17 -16.71 17.30 8.71
CA GLU A 17 -15.51 16.75 8.04
C GLU A 17 -15.81 15.63 7.02
N ASP A 18 -15.10 15.65 5.90
CA ASP A 18 -15.10 14.65 4.82
C ASP A 18 -14.60 13.27 5.32
N ALA A 19 -15.33 12.63 6.23
CA ALA A 19 -15.03 11.30 6.76
C ALA A 19 -15.30 10.16 5.75
N ASN A 20 -15.74 10.50 4.53
CA ASN A 20 -16.10 9.54 3.49
C ASN A 20 -15.22 9.62 2.23
N LYS A 21 -14.05 10.26 2.31
CA LYS A 21 -13.10 10.20 1.19
C LYS A 21 -12.37 8.87 1.27
N LEU A 22 -12.60 8.00 0.28
CA LEU A 22 -11.72 6.83 0.07
C LEU A 22 -10.29 7.37 -0.12
N MET A 23 -9.43 7.11 0.85
CA MET A 23 -8.02 7.49 0.81
C MET A 23 -7.24 6.33 0.20
N LEU A 24 -6.58 6.59 -0.92
CA LEU A 24 -5.66 5.66 -1.55
C LEU A 24 -4.24 6.12 -1.21
N THR A 25 -3.52 5.32 -0.44
CA THR A 25 -2.11 5.60 -0.09
C THR A 25 -1.21 4.66 -0.91
N PRO A 26 -0.71 5.09 -2.08
CA PRO A 26 0.09 4.22 -2.93
C PRO A 26 1.46 3.94 -2.29
N MET A 27 1.88 2.68 -2.33
CA MET A 27 3.25 2.26 -2.03
C MET A 27 3.85 1.67 -3.30
N VAL A 28 4.72 2.42 -3.98
CA VAL A 28 5.30 2.03 -5.26
C VAL A 28 6.69 1.42 -5.03
N ARG A 29 6.89 0.20 -5.54
CA ARG A 29 8.19 -0.47 -5.56
C ARG A 29 8.88 -0.21 -6.89
N TYR A 30 10.00 0.49 -6.86
CA TYR A 30 10.75 0.91 -8.04
C TYR A 30 12.07 0.13 -8.14
N PRO A 31 12.29 -0.68 -9.18
CA PRO A 31 13.52 -1.46 -9.33
C PRO A 31 14.71 -0.55 -9.69
N LEU A 32 15.82 -0.75 -9.01
CA LEU A 32 17.07 -0.03 -9.25
C LEU A 32 18.13 -0.97 -9.82
N LEU A 33 18.73 -0.54 -10.93
CA LEU A 33 19.87 -1.20 -11.54
C LEU A 33 21.12 -0.96 -10.69
N GLY A 34 22.00 -1.96 -10.61
CA GLY A 34 23.31 -1.78 -9.99
C GLY A 34 24.13 -0.69 -10.68
N GLY A 35 24.96 0.00 -9.91
CA GLY A 35 25.69 1.19 -10.35
C GLY A 35 24.79 2.43 -10.44
N SER A 36 23.73 2.47 -9.63
CA SER A 36 22.78 3.59 -9.58
C SER A 36 22.55 4.06 -8.15
N ALA A 37 22.17 5.32 -7.97
CA ALA A 37 21.75 5.87 -6.70
C ALA A 37 20.48 6.70 -6.86
N LEU A 38 19.62 6.72 -5.84
CA LEU A 38 18.53 7.69 -5.70
C LEU A 38 18.91 8.70 -4.65
N ILE A 39 18.70 9.98 -4.96
CA ILE A 39 18.85 11.07 -4.00
C ILE A 39 17.55 11.85 -3.95
N THR A 40 16.98 11.96 -2.76
CA THR A 40 15.86 12.87 -2.47
C THR A 40 16.41 14.09 -1.75
N PHE A 41 16.07 15.27 -2.26
CA PHE A 41 16.43 16.56 -1.67
C PHE A 41 15.28 17.12 -0.86
N GLU A 42 15.56 17.97 0.12
CA GLU A 42 14.48 18.67 0.83
C GLU A 42 13.65 19.56 -0.10
N LYS A 43 14.32 20.19 -1.07
CA LYS A 43 13.76 21.19 -1.98
C LYS A 43 13.72 20.69 -3.42
N ALA A 44 12.55 20.77 -4.06
CA ALA A 44 12.34 20.34 -5.44
C ALA A 44 13.22 21.12 -6.45
N GLU A 45 13.50 22.39 -6.17
CA GLU A 45 14.31 23.24 -7.04
C GLU A 45 15.77 22.75 -7.11
N VAL A 46 16.26 22.09 -6.07
CA VAL A 46 17.61 21.48 -6.05
C VAL A 46 17.64 20.29 -7.01
N ALA A 47 16.68 19.37 -6.87
CA ALA A 47 16.55 18.20 -7.74
C ALA A 47 16.45 18.61 -9.22
N GLN A 48 15.62 19.62 -9.52
CA GLN A 48 15.44 20.13 -10.87
C GLN A 48 16.77 20.65 -11.47
N ARG A 49 17.55 21.45 -10.73
CA ARG A 49 18.85 21.94 -11.23
C ARG A 49 19.84 20.82 -11.53
N ILE A 50 19.87 19.79 -10.67
CA ILE A 50 20.75 18.63 -10.85
C ILE A 50 20.37 17.85 -12.11
N ILE A 51 19.07 17.66 -12.35
CA ILE A 51 18.53 17.01 -13.56
C ILE A 51 18.84 17.84 -14.82
N GLU A 52 18.71 19.18 -14.74
CA GLU A 52 19.00 20.08 -15.85
C GLU A 52 20.48 20.05 -16.27
N MET A 53 21.40 19.88 -15.30
CA MET A 53 22.83 19.72 -15.57
C MET A 53 23.18 18.38 -16.25
N LYS A 54 22.34 17.34 -16.10
CA LYS A 54 22.44 15.98 -16.67
C LYS A 54 23.68 15.18 -16.29
N GLU A 55 24.87 15.76 -16.30
CA GLU A 55 26.13 15.09 -16.00
C GLU A 55 26.85 15.79 -14.85
N HIS A 56 27.33 15.01 -13.90
CA HIS A 56 28.09 15.50 -12.75
C HIS A 56 29.42 14.77 -12.66
N LEU A 57 30.48 15.52 -12.35
CA LEU A 57 31.83 15.01 -12.20
C LEU A 57 32.17 14.89 -10.71
N VAL A 58 31.98 13.69 -10.17
CA VAL A 58 32.17 13.39 -8.75
C VAL A 58 33.65 13.10 -8.49
N GLU A 59 34.26 13.83 -7.57
CA GLU A 59 35.63 13.54 -7.12
C GLU A 59 35.59 12.43 -6.07
N LEU A 60 36.31 11.33 -6.33
CA LEU A 60 36.47 10.20 -5.43
C LEU A 60 37.67 10.51 -4.53
N SER A 61 37.42 10.83 -3.26
CA SER A 61 38.49 10.98 -2.28
C SER A 61 39.03 9.61 -1.89
N CYS A 62 40.04 9.13 -2.63
CA CYS A 62 40.74 7.89 -2.35
C CYS A 62 41.91 8.14 -1.39
N GLY A 63 41.68 8.05 -0.07
CA GLY A 63 42.74 7.96 0.95
C GLY A 63 43.60 9.21 1.17
N GLU A 64 43.97 9.46 2.43
CA GLU A 64 44.95 10.47 2.81
C GLU A 64 46.35 9.91 2.53
N GLU A 65 46.89 10.08 1.32
CA GLU A 65 48.35 10.02 0.99
C GLU A 65 48.66 10.00 -0.52
N LEU A 66 47.74 10.37 -1.42
CA LEU A 66 48.06 10.46 -2.85
C LEU A 66 48.41 11.91 -3.25
N GLU A 67 49.52 12.08 -3.96
CA GLU A 67 49.94 13.34 -4.56
C GLU A 67 48.81 13.94 -5.43
N GLU A 68 48.81 15.26 -5.62
CA GLU A 68 47.73 16.03 -6.27
C GLU A 68 47.25 15.53 -7.65
N PHE A 69 47.99 14.59 -8.27
CA PHE A 69 47.73 14.03 -9.59
C PHE A 69 46.79 12.80 -9.63
N GLU A 70 46.42 12.20 -8.49
CA GLU A 70 45.55 10.99 -8.46
C GLU A 70 44.16 11.24 -7.86
N ARG A 71 43.58 12.43 -8.07
CA ARG A 71 42.14 12.63 -7.81
C ARG A 71 41.32 11.87 -8.86
N CYS A 72 40.91 10.66 -8.52
CA CYS A 72 39.99 9.88 -9.34
C CYS A 72 38.65 10.62 -9.48
N ARG A 73 38.15 10.75 -10.71
CA ARG A 73 36.87 11.38 -10.99
C ARG A 73 35.94 10.42 -11.70
N MET A 74 34.68 10.43 -11.29
CA MET A 74 33.61 9.66 -11.88
C MET A 74 32.62 10.58 -12.58
N ARG A 75 32.14 10.18 -13.76
CA ARG A 75 31.00 10.82 -14.42
C ARG A 75 29.72 10.09 -14.04
N VAL A 76 28.78 10.78 -13.42
CA VAL A 76 27.43 10.26 -13.13
C VAL A 76 26.39 11.01 -13.96
N GLN A 77 25.37 10.29 -14.41
CA GLN A 77 24.25 10.86 -15.13
C GLN A 77 23.06 11.04 -14.21
N ALA A 78 22.57 12.27 -14.11
CA ALA A 78 21.37 12.64 -13.39
C ALA A 78 20.17 12.59 -14.35
N ALA A 79 19.20 11.76 -13.99
CA ALA A 79 17.94 11.62 -14.67
C ALA A 79 16.79 11.82 -13.67
N PRO A 80 15.65 12.31 -14.14
CA PRO A 80 14.48 12.43 -13.30
C PRO A 80 13.81 11.06 -13.06
N VAL A 81 13.05 10.96 -11.96
CA VAL A 81 12.32 9.73 -11.61
C VAL A 81 10.83 9.90 -11.92
N ASP A 82 10.30 8.98 -12.73
CA ASP A 82 8.87 8.86 -13.02
C ASP A 82 8.32 7.56 -12.44
N ILE A 83 7.22 7.67 -11.69
CA ILE A 83 6.50 6.53 -11.12
C ILE A 83 5.06 6.49 -11.66
N LEU A 84 4.45 5.31 -11.67
CA LEU A 84 3.04 5.16 -12.02
C LEU A 84 2.20 5.25 -10.75
N LEU A 85 1.37 6.29 -10.67
CA LEU A 85 0.42 6.48 -9.57
C LEU A 85 -1.01 6.18 -10.01
N PRO A 86 -1.86 5.62 -9.14
CA PRO A 86 -3.29 5.50 -9.38
C PRO A 86 -3.94 6.87 -9.65
N SER A 87 -4.63 7.02 -10.78
CA SER A 87 -5.39 8.22 -11.16
C SER A 87 -6.90 8.05 -11.03
N ALA A 88 -7.41 6.84 -11.26
CA ALA A 88 -8.82 6.50 -11.08
C ALA A 88 -8.98 5.03 -10.64
N LEU A 89 -9.96 4.79 -9.77
CA LEU A 89 -10.30 3.46 -9.25
C LEU A 89 -11.82 3.27 -9.29
N GLU A 90 -12.27 2.18 -9.91
CA GLU A 90 -13.67 1.76 -9.90
C GLU A 90 -13.80 0.40 -9.22
N ILE A 91 -14.64 0.35 -8.19
CA ILE A 91 -14.93 -0.86 -7.41
C ILE A 91 -16.40 -1.23 -7.65
N SER A 92 -16.65 -2.45 -8.11
CA SER A 92 -18.00 -3.01 -8.12
C SER A 92 -18.29 -3.67 -6.79
N LEU A 93 -19.39 -3.26 -6.17
CA LEU A 93 -19.88 -3.86 -4.93
C LEU A 93 -21.07 -4.76 -5.25
N ALA A 94 -21.00 -6.02 -4.84
CA ALA A 94 -22.07 -6.98 -4.99
C ALA A 94 -22.40 -7.63 -3.65
N ARG A 95 -23.69 -7.78 -3.35
CA ARG A 95 -24.14 -8.54 -2.19
C ARG A 95 -24.04 -10.03 -2.50
N SER A 96 -23.38 -10.79 -1.62
CA SER A 96 -23.34 -12.25 -1.75
C SER A 96 -24.74 -12.84 -1.49
N SER A 97 -25.17 -13.76 -2.36
CA SER A 97 -26.37 -14.60 -2.19
C SER A 97 -26.13 -15.81 -1.29
N ARG A 98 -24.86 -16.11 -0.98
CA ARG A 98 -24.41 -17.31 -0.26
C ARG A 98 -23.70 -17.02 1.05
N SER A 99 -23.29 -15.78 1.28
CA SER A 99 -22.46 -15.44 2.43
C SER A 99 -23.16 -14.47 3.38
N ILE A 100 -22.99 -14.73 4.68
CA ILE A 100 -23.46 -13.85 5.75
C ILE A 100 -22.28 -13.36 6.58
N LEU A 101 -22.42 -12.16 7.13
CA LEU A 101 -21.49 -11.60 8.10
C LEU A 101 -22.12 -11.68 9.49
N VAL A 102 -21.45 -12.41 10.38
CA VAL A 102 -21.85 -12.62 11.77
C VAL A 102 -21.01 -11.71 12.67
N SER A 103 -21.69 -10.85 13.41
CA SER A 103 -21.09 -9.85 14.31
C SER A 103 -21.58 -10.06 15.75
N ASP A 104 -21.06 -9.24 16.67
CA ASP A 104 -21.40 -9.29 18.10
C ASP A 104 -21.05 -10.65 18.72
N LEU A 105 -19.90 -11.20 18.30
CA LEU A 105 -19.42 -12.49 18.77
C LEU A 105 -18.98 -12.41 20.24
N PRO A 106 -19.30 -13.43 21.06
CA PRO A 106 -18.95 -13.41 22.47
C PRO A 106 -17.46 -13.71 22.70
N SER A 107 -16.85 -12.96 23.62
CA SER A 107 -15.48 -13.23 24.10
C SER A 107 -15.47 -14.38 25.11
N LEU A 108 -15.38 -15.62 24.62
CA LEU A 108 -15.56 -16.83 25.43
C LEU A 108 -14.25 -17.43 25.99
N GLY A 109 -13.09 -16.84 25.69
CA GLY A 109 -11.79 -17.39 26.07
C GLY A 109 -11.51 -18.77 25.46
N ILE A 110 -12.23 -19.13 24.39
CA ILE A 110 -12.02 -20.35 23.59
C ILE A 110 -11.20 -20.00 22.34
N PRO A 111 -10.46 -20.97 21.76
CA PRO A 111 -9.78 -20.76 20.49
C PRO A 111 -10.76 -20.36 19.38
N GLU A 112 -10.32 -19.52 18.46
CA GLU A 112 -11.10 -19.05 17.30
C GLU A 112 -11.69 -20.20 16.50
N GLU A 113 -10.88 -21.22 16.16
CA GLU A 113 -11.35 -22.42 15.48
C GLU A 113 -12.51 -23.12 16.20
N ALA A 114 -12.47 -23.16 17.54
CA ALA A 114 -13.54 -23.75 18.33
C ALA A 114 -14.82 -22.92 18.27
N LEU A 115 -14.73 -21.59 18.15
CA LEU A 115 -15.89 -20.73 17.93
C LEU A 115 -16.46 -20.95 16.52
N LEU A 116 -15.60 -21.02 15.49
CA LEU A 116 -16.02 -21.34 14.11
C LEU A 116 -16.75 -22.68 14.04
N ASP A 117 -16.25 -23.72 14.69
CA ASP A 117 -16.91 -25.03 14.79
C ASP A 117 -18.33 -24.94 15.33
N LYS A 118 -18.54 -24.09 16.36
CA LYS A 118 -19.86 -23.92 16.97
C LYS A 118 -20.80 -23.14 16.06
N LEU A 119 -20.29 -22.12 15.39
CA LEU A 119 -21.07 -21.34 14.42
C LEU A 119 -21.45 -22.21 13.22
N GLU A 120 -20.49 -22.92 12.61
CA GLU A 120 -20.74 -23.82 11.51
C GLU A 120 -21.79 -24.90 11.88
N LEU A 121 -21.63 -25.55 13.03
CA LEU A 121 -22.58 -26.56 13.49
C LEU A 121 -23.97 -25.99 13.80
N PHE A 122 -24.06 -24.71 14.15
CA PHE A 122 -25.34 -24.03 14.33
C PHE A 122 -25.99 -23.68 13.00
N PHE A 123 -25.23 -23.09 12.08
CA PHE A 123 -25.72 -22.62 10.79
C PHE A 123 -25.85 -23.74 9.75
N SER A 124 -25.25 -24.91 9.94
CA SER A 124 -25.49 -26.09 9.10
C SER A 124 -26.88 -26.70 9.26
N LYS A 125 -27.61 -26.31 10.32
CA LYS A 125 -28.91 -26.89 10.64
C LYS A 125 -30.03 -26.09 9.99
N THR A 126 -30.78 -26.75 9.11
CA THR A 126 -31.97 -26.21 8.44
C THR A 126 -33.05 -25.71 9.40
N LYS A 127 -33.18 -26.32 10.60
CA LYS A 127 -34.11 -25.84 11.65
C LYS A 127 -33.81 -24.41 12.13
N ASN A 128 -32.56 -23.97 12.00
CA ASN A 128 -32.13 -22.62 12.36
C ASN A 128 -32.26 -21.65 11.17
N GLY A 129 -32.74 -22.12 10.01
CA GLY A 129 -32.80 -21.37 8.76
C GLY A 129 -31.50 -21.35 7.97
N GLY A 130 -30.50 -22.14 8.38
CA GLY A 130 -29.23 -22.26 7.66
C GLY A 130 -29.18 -23.48 6.74
N GLY A 131 -27.98 -23.82 6.28
CA GLY A 131 -27.71 -24.87 5.29
C GLY A 131 -26.24 -25.28 5.31
N GLU A 132 -25.87 -26.25 4.49
CA GLU A 132 -24.49 -26.73 4.41
C GLU A 132 -23.50 -25.57 4.21
N VAL A 133 -22.50 -25.50 5.09
CA VAL A 133 -21.49 -24.45 5.11
C VAL A 133 -20.31 -24.92 4.26
N GLU A 134 -19.93 -24.10 3.30
CA GLU A 134 -18.78 -24.34 2.40
C GLU A 134 -17.49 -23.75 2.99
N SER A 135 -17.56 -22.52 3.52
CA SER A 135 -16.41 -21.86 4.15
C SER A 135 -16.79 -21.03 5.37
N ARG A 136 -15.83 -20.85 6.26
CA ARG A 136 -15.94 -20.06 7.50
C ARG A 136 -14.61 -19.36 7.74
N GLU A 137 -14.66 -18.03 7.86
CA GLU A 137 -13.45 -17.20 7.92
C GLU A 137 -13.64 -16.10 8.98
N PHE A 138 -12.64 -15.91 9.84
CA PHE A 138 -12.57 -14.72 10.68
C PHE A 138 -12.05 -13.54 9.88
N LEU A 139 -12.62 -12.37 10.14
CA LEU A 139 -12.09 -11.10 9.68
C LEU A 139 -11.18 -10.54 10.78
N ASP A 140 -9.88 -10.75 10.61
CA ASP A 140 -8.80 -10.48 11.58
C ASP A 140 -8.85 -9.05 12.19
N ASP A 141 -9.40 -8.09 11.46
CA ASP A 141 -9.44 -6.68 11.88
C ASP A 141 -10.71 -6.27 12.66
N SER A 142 -11.76 -7.10 12.64
CA SER A 142 -13.09 -6.69 13.12
C SER A 142 -13.72 -7.65 14.14
N GLY A 143 -13.14 -8.83 14.34
CA GLY A 143 -13.72 -9.87 15.19
C GLY A 143 -15.08 -10.36 14.67
N GLN A 144 -15.31 -10.26 13.37
CA GLN A 144 -16.51 -10.74 12.68
C GLN A 144 -16.19 -12.06 11.96
N VAL A 145 -17.21 -12.86 11.69
CA VAL A 145 -17.08 -14.11 10.95
C VAL A 145 -17.89 -14.04 9.66
N VAL A 146 -17.26 -14.41 8.55
CA VAL A 146 -17.94 -14.68 7.29
C VAL A 146 -18.26 -16.17 7.23
N LEU A 147 -19.53 -16.49 7.01
CA LEU A 147 -19.96 -17.86 6.70
C LEU A 147 -20.49 -17.89 5.28
N THR A 148 -19.95 -18.80 4.46
CA THR A 148 -20.41 -19.04 3.09
C THR A 148 -21.10 -20.39 3.02
N PHE A 149 -22.32 -20.40 2.50
CA PHE A 149 -23.13 -21.60 2.31
C PHE A 149 -22.91 -22.20 0.92
N ALA A 150 -23.00 -23.53 0.84
CA ALA A 150 -22.90 -24.27 -0.42
C ALA A 150 -24.07 -23.94 -1.37
N GLN A 151 -25.24 -23.59 -0.83
CA GLN A 151 -26.45 -23.31 -1.61
C GLN A 151 -26.83 -21.82 -1.60
N ASP A 152 -27.21 -21.33 -2.78
CA ASP A 152 -27.85 -20.03 -2.94
C ASP A 152 -29.20 -19.95 -2.21
N GLY A 153 -29.51 -18.76 -1.69
CA GLY A 153 -30.80 -18.49 -1.06
C GLY A 153 -30.87 -18.83 0.44
N VAL A 154 -29.83 -19.46 1.00
CA VAL A 154 -29.73 -19.69 2.46
C VAL A 154 -29.41 -18.39 3.22
N ALA A 155 -28.61 -17.50 2.62
CA ALA A 155 -28.18 -16.27 3.27
C ALA A 155 -29.32 -15.26 3.46
N GLU A 156 -30.21 -15.10 2.48
CA GLU A 156 -31.23 -14.04 2.51
C GLU A 156 -32.22 -14.16 3.67
N PRO A 157 -32.79 -15.35 4.00
CA PRO A 157 -33.65 -15.52 5.17
C PRO A 157 -32.93 -15.22 6.49
N LEU A 158 -31.65 -15.59 6.58
CA LEU A 158 -30.83 -15.33 7.77
C LEU A 158 -30.57 -13.84 7.94
N ILE A 159 -30.25 -13.14 6.85
CA ILE A 159 -30.06 -11.68 6.84
C ILE A 159 -31.38 -10.97 7.18
N ALA A 160 -32.52 -11.43 6.67
CA ALA A 160 -33.83 -10.86 6.95
C ALA A 160 -34.23 -10.97 8.43
N ARG A 161 -33.75 -12.01 9.14
CA ARG A 161 -33.93 -12.14 10.59
C ARG A 161 -33.10 -11.12 11.37
N GLY A 162 -31.93 -10.75 10.87
CA GLY A 162 -31.06 -9.72 11.45
C GLY A 162 -30.33 -10.13 12.73
N HIS A 163 -30.98 -10.84 13.67
CA HIS A 163 -30.37 -11.37 14.89
C HIS A 163 -30.78 -12.82 15.12
N ILE A 164 -29.89 -13.60 15.73
CA ILE A 164 -30.14 -14.99 16.06
C ILE A 164 -29.52 -15.36 17.41
N GLN A 165 -30.24 -16.17 18.19
CA GLN A 165 -29.72 -16.69 19.45
C GLN A 165 -29.01 -18.02 19.22
N VAL A 166 -27.73 -18.08 19.58
CA VAL A 166 -26.87 -19.26 19.48
C VAL A 166 -26.49 -19.74 20.87
N LEU A 167 -26.53 -21.06 21.06
CA LEU A 167 -26.04 -21.72 22.25
C LEU A 167 -24.57 -22.11 22.03
N ILE A 168 -23.67 -21.46 22.74
CA ILE A 168 -22.23 -21.75 22.67
C ILE A 168 -21.77 -22.18 24.07
N GLY A 169 -21.39 -23.44 24.19
CA GLY A 169 -21.11 -24.05 25.50
C GLY A 169 -22.35 -24.07 26.39
N LYS A 170 -22.31 -23.32 27.50
CA LYS A 170 -23.43 -23.20 28.46
C LYS A 170 -24.19 -21.87 28.35
N GLY A 171 -23.70 -20.93 27.53
CA GLY A 171 -24.28 -19.59 27.39
C GLY A 171 -25.20 -19.46 26.17
N LYS A 172 -26.16 -18.54 26.27
CA LYS A 172 -26.99 -18.07 25.15
C LYS A 172 -26.46 -16.70 24.73
N TYR A 173 -26.15 -16.55 23.45
CA TYR A 173 -25.61 -15.32 22.88
C TYR A 173 -26.46 -14.90 21.70
N GLU A 174 -26.77 -13.61 21.62
CA GLU A 174 -27.43 -13.02 20.47
C GLU A 174 -26.36 -12.55 19.50
N LEU A 175 -26.39 -13.08 18.28
CA LEU A 175 -25.46 -12.74 17.21
C LEU A 175 -26.20 -11.91 16.17
N LYS A 176 -25.53 -10.92 15.61
CA LYS A 176 -26.06 -10.10 14.52
C LYS A 176 -25.67 -10.68 13.18
N ILE A 177 -26.65 -10.83 12.30
CA ILE A 177 -26.48 -11.30 10.92
C ILE A 177 -26.68 -10.11 9.98
N SER A 178 -25.70 -9.88 9.12
CA SER A 178 -25.73 -8.81 8.13
C SER A 178 -25.28 -9.33 6.77
N PRO A 179 -25.66 -8.65 5.67
CA PRO A 179 -25.26 -9.07 4.33
C PRO A 179 -23.74 -8.96 4.17
N CYS A 180 -23.14 -10.00 3.59
CA CYS A 180 -21.75 -9.91 3.13
C CYS A 180 -21.70 -9.17 1.79
N MET A 181 -20.88 -8.12 1.73
CA MET A 181 -20.58 -7.40 0.49
C MET A 181 -19.22 -7.86 -0.02
N SER A 182 -19.16 -8.26 -1.29
CA SER A 182 -17.90 -8.44 -2.00
C SER A 182 -17.62 -7.22 -2.85
N GLY A 183 -16.36 -6.81 -2.90
CA GLY A 183 -15.90 -5.67 -3.67
C GLY A 183 -14.78 -6.10 -4.60
N ASP A 184 -15.01 -5.95 -5.91
CA ASP A 184 -14.01 -6.26 -6.93
C ASP A 184 -13.51 -4.97 -7.57
N ILE A 185 -12.19 -4.86 -7.73
CA ILE A 185 -11.60 -3.78 -8.52
C ILE A 185 -11.89 -4.07 -9.99
N THR A 186 -12.75 -3.25 -10.59
CA THR A 186 -13.16 -3.39 -11.99
C THR A 186 -12.30 -2.59 -12.95
N ASN A 187 -11.74 -1.48 -12.47
CA ASN A 187 -10.89 -0.61 -13.28
C ASN A 187 -9.88 0.12 -12.37
N LEU A 188 -8.61 0.10 -12.77
CA LEU A 188 -7.54 0.88 -12.15
C LEU A 188 -6.76 1.58 -13.27
N GLN A 189 -6.82 2.90 -13.29
CA GLN A 189 -6.04 3.72 -14.20
C GLN A 189 -4.79 4.21 -13.50
N LEU A 190 -3.66 4.14 -14.22
CA LEU A 190 -2.37 4.61 -13.75
C LEU A 190 -1.92 5.78 -14.62
N GLN A 191 -1.30 6.78 -14.01
CA GLN A 191 -0.71 7.91 -14.71
C GLN A 191 0.76 8.10 -14.29
N PRO A 192 1.67 8.40 -15.23
CA PRO A 192 3.02 8.82 -14.89
C PRO A 192 3.00 10.07 -14.02
N SER A 193 3.78 10.03 -12.94
CA SER A 193 4.00 11.13 -12.02
C SER A 193 5.49 11.29 -11.78
N ARG A 194 5.98 12.53 -11.92
CA ARG A 194 7.38 12.89 -11.67
C ARG A 194 7.57 13.05 -10.17
N CYS A 195 8.58 12.41 -9.59
CA CYS A 195 9.02 12.68 -8.23
C CYS A 195 9.79 14.02 -8.22
N PRO A 196 9.22 15.13 -7.69
CA PRO A 196 9.79 16.46 -7.88
C PRO A 196 11.08 16.69 -7.09
N ARG A 197 11.28 15.92 -6.02
CA ARG A 197 12.42 16.03 -5.11
C ARG A 197 13.49 14.95 -5.32
N THR A 198 13.23 13.96 -6.17
CA THR A 198 14.09 12.78 -6.30
C THR A 198 14.80 12.74 -7.65
N VAL A 199 16.10 12.43 -7.61
CA VAL A 199 16.97 12.29 -8.77
C VAL A 199 17.52 10.87 -8.81
N LEU A 200 17.52 10.26 -10.00
CA LEU A 200 18.23 9.02 -10.29
C LEU A 200 19.62 9.34 -10.85
N LEU A 201 20.64 8.83 -10.18
CA LEU A 201 22.00 8.82 -10.64
C LEU A 201 22.34 7.46 -11.23
N SER A 202 23.01 7.46 -12.37
CA SER A 202 23.45 6.25 -13.06
C SER A 202 24.89 6.38 -13.56
N GLY A 203 25.52 5.25 -13.87
CA GLY A 203 26.92 5.20 -14.31
C GLY A 203 27.92 5.17 -13.17
N ILE A 204 27.51 4.73 -11.97
CA ILE A 204 28.39 4.65 -10.81
C ILE A 204 29.21 3.35 -10.87
N PRO A 205 30.56 3.41 -10.95
CA PRO A 205 31.41 2.25 -10.96
C PRO A 205 31.63 1.73 -9.54
N ASP A 206 31.89 0.43 -9.43
CA ASP A 206 32.15 -0.23 -8.16
C ASP A 206 33.65 -0.18 -7.84
N VAL A 207 34.11 0.98 -7.37
CA VAL A 207 35.54 1.26 -7.09
C VAL A 207 35.82 1.66 -5.65
N LEU A 208 34.79 1.98 -4.87
CA LEU A 208 34.88 2.27 -3.44
C LEU A 208 33.94 1.33 -2.68
N GLY A 209 34.17 1.18 -1.37
CA GLY A 209 33.21 0.51 -0.50
C GLY A 209 31.84 1.19 -0.52
N GLU A 210 30.78 0.43 -0.30
CA GLU A 210 29.38 0.88 -0.41
C GLU A 210 29.08 2.15 0.41
N GLU A 211 29.50 2.17 1.67
CA GLU A 211 29.33 3.32 2.57
C GLU A 211 30.16 4.53 2.11
N THR A 212 31.43 4.32 1.76
CA THR A 212 32.31 5.39 1.26
C THR A 212 31.78 6.00 -0.04
N MET A 213 31.24 5.18 -0.95
CA MET A 213 30.63 5.67 -2.19
C MET A 213 29.37 6.48 -1.89
N ARG A 214 28.51 5.99 -0.99
CA ARG A 214 27.30 6.69 -0.55
C ARG A 214 27.63 8.07 0.01
N ASP A 215 28.59 8.14 0.94
CA ASP A 215 28.99 9.39 1.60
C ASP A 215 29.66 10.34 0.61
N THR A 216 30.46 9.83 -0.33
CA THR A 216 31.08 10.63 -1.41
C THR A 216 30.01 11.29 -2.29
N LEU A 217 28.97 10.54 -2.68
CA LEU A 217 27.85 11.06 -3.46
C LEU A 217 27.07 12.11 -2.66
N GLU A 218 26.75 11.83 -1.40
CA GLU A 218 26.04 12.76 -0.54
C GLU A 218 26.79 14.10 -0.39
N ILE A 219 28.07 14.06 -0.05
CA ILE A 219 28.91 15.25 0.07
C ILE A 219 28.99 16.02 -1.25
N HIS A 220 29.05 15.33 -2.39
CA HIS A 220 29.07 15.99 -3.69
C HIS A 220 27.77 16.76 -3.95
N PHE A 221 26.62 16.13 -3.72
CA PHE A 221 25.30 16.70 -3.99
C PHE A 221 24.76 17.61 -2.89
N GLN A 222 25.44 17.72 -1.75
CA GLN A 222 25.19 18.77 -0.74
C GLN A 222 25.85 20.11 -1.11
N LYS A 223 26.92 20.10 -1.93
CA LYS A 223 27.65 21.32 -2.28
C LYS A 223 26.86 22.20 -3.24
N SER A 224 26.53 23.42 -2.81
CA SER A 224 25.83 24.40 -3.65
C SER A 224 26.61 24.80 -4.90
N SER A 225 27.94 24.69 -4.90
CA SER A 225 28.79 24.92 -6.08
C SER A 225 28.55 23.91 -7.21
N GLN A 226 27.97 22.75 -6.91
CA GLN A 226 27.56 21.71 -7.87
C GLN A 226 26.04 21.75 -8.13
N GLY A 227 25.37 22.85 -7.75
CA GLY A 227 23.91 22.99 -7.79
C GLY A 227 23.15 22.19 -6.74
N GLY A 228 23.88 21.53 -5.85
CA GLY A 228 23.39 20.72 -4.74
C GLY A 228 22.68 21.50 -3.64
N GLY A 229 22.23 20.78 -2.63
CA GLY A 229 21.48 21.30 -1.50
C GLY A 229 21.24 20.22 -0.43
N GLU A 230 20.41 20.52 0.56
CA GLU A 230 20.13 19.60 1.66
C GLU A 230 19.51 18.29 1.14
N VAL A 231 20.16 17.19 1.49
CA VAL A 231 19.78 15.83 1.11
C VAL A 231 18.93 15.27 2.23
N ASP A 232 17.73 14.80 1.88
CA ASP A 232 16.82 14.14 2.82
C ASP A 232 17.16 12.65 2.93
N THR A 233 17.27 11.96 1.78
CA THR A 233 17.54 10.53 1.73
C THR A 233 18.43 10.17 0.53
N LEU A 234 19.42 9.30 0.75
CA LEU A 234 20.26 8.72 -0.31
C LEU A 234 20.27 7.19 -0.24
N ALA A 235 20.00 6.53 -1.37
CA ALA A 235 20.12 5.08 -1.53
C ALA A 235 21.05 4.76 -2.70
N TYR A 236 22.10 3.98 -2.45
CA TYR A 236 23.06 3.53 -3.48
C TYR A 236 22.96 2.01 -3.68
N VAL A 237 22.99 1.57 -4.94
CA VAL A 237 23.03 0.15 -5.31
C VAL A 237 24.35 -0.11 -6.05
N PRO A 238 25.29 -0.90 -5.48
CA PRO A 238 26.55 -1.24 -6.12
C PRO A 238 26.38 -1.93 -7.48
N ALA A 239 27.38 -1.81 -8.35
CA ALA A 239 27.35 -2.51 -9.64
C ALA A 239 27.27 -4.03 -9.44
N GLY A 240 26.52 -4.72 -10.30
CA GLY A 240 26.30 -6.16 -10.17
C GLY A 240 25.27 -6.58 -9.09
N ARG A 241 24.74 -5.63 -8.30
CA ARG A 241 23.61 -5.86 -7.39
C ARG A 241 22.31 -5.31 -7.98
N GLN A 242 21.18 -5.70 -7.37
CA GLN A 242 19.86 -5.15 -7.66
C GLN A 242 19.27 -4.61 -6.36
N GLY A 243 18.59 -3.47 -6.45
CA GLY A 243 17.87 -2.86 -5.34
C GLY A 243 16.42 -2.59 -5.70
N VAL A 244 15.59 -2.37 -4.68
CA VAL A 244 14.22 -1.91 -4.84
C VAL A 244 14.01 -0.71 -3.93
N ALA A 245 13.71 0.45 -4.52
CA ALA A 245 13.31 1.63 -3.78
C ALA A 245 11.80 1.59 -3.51
N VAL A 246 11.39 2.12 -2.37
CA VAL A 246 9.97 2.22 -2.00
C VAL A 246 9.60 3.69 -1.93
N PHE A 247 8.62 4.08 -2.75
CA PHE A 247 8.05 5.42 -2.76
C PHE A 247 6.69 5.38 -2.08
N THR A 248 6.49 6.30 -1.13
CA THR A 248 5.24 6.54 -0.43
C THR A 248 4.81 7.98 -0.64
N GLU A 249 3.56 8.30 -0.29
CA GLU A 249 3.09 9.68 -0.31
C GLU A 249 3.89 10.54 0.66
N ASP A 250 4.27 11.73 0.21
CA ASP A 250 5.01 12.72 0.97
C ASP A 250 4.02 13.46 1.87
N ALA A 251 4.02 13.16 3.16
CA ALA A 251 3.03 13.68 4.10
C ALA A 251 3.23 15.17 4.44
N GLY A 252 4.37 15.77 4.05
CA GLY A 252 4.73 17.16 4.36
C GLY A 252 5.12 17.37 5.82
#